data_AF-A0A957VPB6-F1
#
_entry.id   AF-A0A957VPB6-F1
#
_cell.length_a   1.000
_cell.length_b   1.000
_cell.length_c   1.000
_cell.angle_alpha   90.00
_cell.angle_beta   90.00
_cell.angle_gamma   90.00
#
_symmetry.space_group_name_H-M   'P 1'
#
loop_
_entity.id
_entity.type
_entity.pdbx_description
1 polymer ?
#
loop_
_entity_poly.entity_id
_entity_poly.type
_entity_poly.pdbx_seq_one_letter_code
_entity_poly.pdbx_strand_id
1 'polypeptide(L)'
;PRVQALAIDSVLPPSPAMQTAADGLAALVSHPTLRGLDRVRAADSDRAALWDQVRLANILCGPCTVSDVLDGDGECQACFRFAGEKGSVEVDVRIDEQGKIVDAGFGLVEAL
;
A
#
# COMPACT_ATOMS: atom_id res chain seq x y z
N PRO A 1 -18.67 -34.62 12.14
CA PRO A 1 -18.01 -33.41 12.66
C PRO A 1 -17.33 -32.62 11.51
N ARG A 2 -17.98 -31.56 11.02
CA ARG A 2 -17.39 -30.64 10.04
C ARG A 2 -16.57 -29.61 10.80
N VAL A 3 -15.24 -29.75 10.77
CA VAL A 3 -14.33 -28.75 11.32
C VAL A 3 -14.33 -27.59 10.34
N GLN A 4 -14.97 -26.47 10.70
CA GLN A 4 -14.79 -25.20 10.00
C GLN A 4 -13.37 -24.73 10.29
N ALA A 5 -12.55 -24.62 9.25
CA ALA A 5 -11.24 -23.99 9.35
C ALA A 5 -11.47 -22.51 9.67
N LEU A 6 -11.21 -22.13 10.92
CA LEU A 6 -11.14 -20.75 11.33
C LEU A 6 -9.78 -20.23 10.84
N ALA A 7 -9.78 -19.48 9.74
CA ALA A 7 -8.62 -18.68 9.35
C ALA A 7 -8.50 -17.55 10.38
N ILE A 8 -7.60 -17.73 11.35
CA ILE A 8 -7.17 -16.64 12.21
C ILE A 8 -6.10 -15.91 11.41
N ASP A 9 -6.52 -14.97 10.58
CA ASP A 9 -5.60 -13.99 10.00
C ASP A 9 -5.19 -13.05 11.13
N SER A 10 -4.17 -13.46 11.89
CA SER A 10 -3.57 -12.64 12.93
C SER A 10 -2.67 -11.59 12.27
N VAL A 11 -3.26 -10.72 11.47
CA VAL A 11 -2.57 -9.56 10.93
C VAL A 11 -2.37 -8.62 12.11
N LEU A 12 -1.11 -8.47 12.54
CA LEU A 12 -0.76 -7.44 13.51
C LEU A 12 -1.28 -6.10 12.98
N PRO A 13 -1.99 -5.30 13.79
CA PRO A 13 -2.44 -4.00 13.34
C PRO A 13 -1.22 -3.20 12.88
N PRO A 14 -1.28 -2.57 11.69
CA PRO A 14 -0.15 -1.79 11.19
C PRO A 14 0.21 -0.72 12.21
N SER A 15 1.50 -0.50 12.41
CA SER A 15 1.97 0.60 13.24
C SER A 15 1.40 1.94 12.74
N PRO A 16 1.23 2.95 13.61
CA PRO A 16 0.73 4.26 13.19
C PRO A 16 1.56 4.89 12.06
N ALA A 17 2.88 4.61 12.03
CA ALA A 17 3.77 5.05 10.98
C ALA A 17 3.45 4.37 9.64
N MET A 18 3.25 3.05 9.65
CA MET A 18 2.85 2.28 8.47
C MET A 18 1.49 2.72 7.93
N GLN A 19 0.49 2.91 8.81
CA GLN A 19 -0.82 3.40 8.39
C GLN A 19 -0.72 4.80 7.76
N THR A 20 0.06 5.70 8.35
CA THR A 20 0.28 7.05 7.80
C THR A 20 0.97 7.00 6.43
N ALA A 21 1.94 6.10 6.26
CA ALA A 21 2.63 5.91 4.98
C ALA A 21 1.67 5.35 3.91
N ALA A 22 0.85 4.36 4.26
CA ALA A 22 -0.17 3.78 3.38
C ALA A 22 -1.23 4.82 2.97
N ASP A 23 -1.73 5.61 3.91
CA ASP A 23 -2.70 6.68 3.64
C ASP A 23 -2.09 7.77 2.74
N GLY A 24 -0.83 8.15 3.01
CA GLY A 24 -0.08 9.07 2.17
C GLY A 24 0.14 8.55 0.75
N LEU A 25 0.39 7.24 0.60
CA LEU A 25 0.53 6.58 -0.69
C LEU A 25 -0.82 6.50 -1.42
N ALA A 26 -1.92 6.14 -0.76
CA ALA A 26 -3.26 6.10 -1.35
C ALA A 26 -3.71 7.50 -1.82
N ALA A 27 -3.44 8.54 -1.03
CA ALA A 27 -3.68 9.92 -1.42
C ALA A 27 -2.83 10.34 -2.64
N LEU A 28 -1.57 9.88 -2.69
CA LEU A 28 -0.68 10.12 -3.82
C LEU A 28 -1.14 9.36 -5.08
N VAL A 29 -1.58 8.11 -4.96
CA VAL A 29 -2.18 7.36 -6.06
C VAL A 29 -3.44 8.05 -6.56
N SER A 30 -4.25 8.61 -5.67
CA SER A 30 -5.44 9.38 -6.06
C SER A 30 -5.12 10.68 -6.80
N HIS A 31 -4.06 11.38 -6.37
CA HIS A 31 -3.59 12.64 -6.95
C HIS A 31 -2.08 12.59 -7.19
N PRO A 32 -1.63 11.96 -8.29
CA PRO A 32 -0.23 11.72 -8.55
C PRO A 32 0.51 13.04 -8.78
N THR A 33 1.38 13.39 -7.82
CA THR A 33 2.23 14.58 -7.90
C THR A 33 3.66 14.24 -7.48
N LEU A 34 4.65 14.75 -8.22
CA LEU A 34 6.07 14.54 -7.87
C LEU A 34 6.40 15.09 -6.47
N ARG A 35 5.79 16.22 -6.08
CA ARG A 35 5.96 16.79 -4.74
C ARG A 35 5.37 15.91 -3.64
N GLY A 36 4.27 15.21 -3.92
CA GLY A 36 3.69 14.24 -2.99
C GLY A 36 4.58 13.01 -2.85
N LEU A 37 5.11 12.49 -3.96
CA LEU A 37 6.08 11.39 -3.95
C LEU A 37 7.32 11.73 -3.13
N ASP A 38 7.92 12.90 -3.36
CA ASP A 38 9.11 13.35 -2.64
C ASP A 38 8.86 13.55 -1.12
N ARG A 39 7.61 13.66 -0.66
CA ARG A 39 7.27 13.72 0.77
C ARG A 39 7.17 12.35 1.43
N VAL A 40 6.70 11.34 0.70
CA VAL A 40 6.42 10.01 1.25
C VAL A 40 7.57 9.03 1.05
N ARG A 41 8.39 9.22 0.01
CA ARG A 41 9.53 8.34 -0.29
C ARG A 41 10.69 8.53 0.69
N ALA A 42 11.44 7.46 0.93
CA ALA A 42 12.72 7.50 1.62
C ALA A 42 13.81 8.08 0.71
N ALA A 43 14.87 8.65 1.29
CA ALA A 43 15.94 9.28 0.51
C ALA A 43 16.63 8.30 -0.45
N ASP A 44 16.85 7.06 -0.01
CA ASP A 44 17.53 6.00 -0.75
C ASP A 44 16.60 5.16 -1.67
N SER A 45 15.33 5.55 -1.79
CA SER A 45 14.37 4.84 -2.65
C SER A 45 14.56 5.19 -4.14
N ASP A 46 14.26 4.23 -5.02
CA ASP A 46 14.20 4.48 -6.46
C ASP A 46 12.97 5.32 -6.81
N ARG A 47 13.18 6.63 -6.94
CA ARG A 47 12.14 7.60 -7.25
C ARG A 47 11.45 7.31 -8.58
N ALA A 48 12.18 6.84 -9.61
CA ALA A 48 11.60 6.62 -10.93
C ALA A 48 10.70 5.39 -10.90
N ALA A 49 11.18 4.29 -10.31
CA ALA A 49 10.40 3.08 -10.14
C ALA A 49 9.12 3.33 -9.33
N LEU A 50 9.23 4.01 -8.18
CA LEU A 50 8.08 4.37 -7.35
C LEU A 50 7.09 5.26 -8.09
N TRP A 51 7.57 6.22 -8.88
CA TRP A 51 6.70 7.09 -9.65
C TRP A 51 5.91 6.34 -10.72
N ASP A 52 6.57 5.43 -11.44
CA ASP A 52 5.90 4.60 -12.45
C ASP A 52 4.85 3.68 -11.81
N GLN A 53 5.17 3.10 -10.67
CA GLN A 53 4.25 2.28 -9.87
C GLN A 53 3.01 3.06 -9.42
N VAL A 54 3.19 4.26 -8.85
CA VAL A 54 2.08 5.14 -8.46
C VAL A 54 1.21 5.53 -9.64
N ARG A 55 1.80 5.84 -10.79
CA ARG A 55 1.05 6.18 -12.01
C ARG A 55 0.25 4.99 -12.53
N LEU A 56 0.85 3.81 -12.52
CA LEU A 56 0.20 2.57 -12.92
C LEU A 56 -0.98 2.27 -12.00
N ALA A 57 -0.80 2.39 -10.69
CA ALA A 57 -1.87 2.24 -9.71
C ALA A 57 -3.01 3.25 -9.92
N ASN A 58 -2.70 4.52 -10.21
CA ASN A 58 -3.71 5.53 -10.52
C ASN A 58 -4.52 5.18 -11.79
N ILE A 59 -3.86 4.64 -12.81
CA ILE A 59 -4.52 4.23 -14.05
C ILE A 59 -5.50 3.07 -13.77
N LEU A 60 -5.06 2.07 -13.00
CA LEU A 60 -5.80 0.85 -12.69
C LEU A 60 -6.96 1.06 -11.70
N CYS A 61 -6.69 1.73 -10.59
CA CYS A 61 -7.59 1.85 -9.44
C CYS A 61 -8.35 3.20 -9.43
N GLY A 62 -7.77 4.24 -10.01
CA GLY A 62 -8.27 5.62 -9.91
C GLY A 62 -8.04 6.21 -8.50
N PRO A 63 -8.85 7.18 -8.08
CA PRO A 63 -8.90 7.63 -6.69
C PRO A 63 -9.19 6.43 -5.77
N CYS A 64 -8.34 6.25 -4.76
CA CYS A 64 -8.34 5.07 -3.91
C CYS A 64 -8.09 5.42 -2.44
N THR A 65 -8.62 4.59 -1.55
CA THR A 65 -8.39 4.64 -0.10
C THR A 65 -7.85 3.32 0.41
N VAL A 66 -7.07 3.36 1.49
CA VAL A 66 -6.65 2.14 2.21
C VAL A 66 -7.90 1.48 2.79
N SER A 67 -8.12 0.20 2.46
CA SER A 67 -9.27 -0.58 2.92
C SER A 67 -8.86 -1.51 4.04
N ASP A 68 -8.15 -2.59 3.70
CA ASP A 68 -7.80 -3.65 4.64
C ASP A 68 -6.29 -3.90 4.61
N VAL A 69 -5.73 -4.30 5.74
CA VAL A 69 -4.38 -4.87 5.80
C VAL A 69 -4.51 -6.36 5.58
N LEU A 70 -3.82 -6.87 4.56
CA LEU A 70 -3.90 -8.27 4.18
C LEU A 70 -2.82 -9.11 4.84
N ASP A 71 -1.62 -8.56 4.94
CA ASP A 71 -0.46 -9.24 5.52
C ASP A 71 0.57 -8.20 5.98
N GLY A 72 1.53 -8.60 6.80
CA GLY A 72 2.63 -7.73 7.18
C GLY A 72 3.19 -8.00 8.56
N ASP A 73 4.42 -7.54 8.75
CA ASP A 73 5.06 -7.48 10.07
C ASP A 73 4.51 -6.31 10.92
N GLY A 74 3.77 -5.38 10.30
CA GLY A 74 3.17 -4.20 10.93
C GLY A 74 4.18 -3.08 11.27
N GLU A 75 5.48 -3.30 11.11
CA GLU A 75 6.54 -2.36 11.50
C GLU A 75 7.32 -1.84 10.30
N CYS A 76 7.81 -2.71 9.42
CA CYS A 76 8.68 -2.36 8.29
C CYS A 76 8.08 -2.73 6.94
N GLN A 77 7.21 -3.75 6.88
CA GLN A 77 6.54 -4.18 5.67
C GLN A 77 5.08 -4.57 5.96
N ALA A 78 4.15 -4.04 5.16
CA ALA A 78 2.76 -4.46 5.19
C ALA A 78 2.13 -4.38 3.81
N CYS A 79 1.24 -5.34 3.54
CA CYS A 79 0.44 -5.42 2.34
C CYS A 79 -0.96 -4.88 2.63
N PHE A 80 -1.36 -3.89 1.84
CA PHE A 80 -2.63 -3.19 1.96
C PHE A 80 -3.48 -3.41 0.73
N ARG A 81 -4.79 -3.55 0.92
CA ARG A 81 -5.76 -3.45 -0.17
C ARG A 81 -6.17 -1.99 -0.34
N PHE A 82 -5.91 -1.42 -1.51
CA PHE A 82 -6.42 -0.12 -1.90
C PHE A 82 -7.70 -0.34 -2.69
N ALA A 83 -8.80 0.18 -2.17
CA ALA A 83 -10.10 0.17 -2.84
C ALA A 83 -10.28 1.51 -3.54
N GLY A 84 -10.44 1.49 -4.86
CA GLY A 84 -10.72 2.68 -5.66
C GLY A 84 -11.91 2.50 -6.57
N GLU A 85 -12.31 3.59 -7.23
CA GLU A 85 -13.53 3.64 -8.03
C GLU A 85 -13.52 2.69 -9.24
N LYS A 86 -12.34 2.38 -9.79
CA LYS A 86 -12.20 1.52 -10.98
C LYS A 86 -11.96 0.05 -10.63
N GLY A 87 -11.47 -0.22 -9.44
CA GLY A 87 -11.06 -1.56 -9.01
C GLY A 87 -10.23 -1.51 -7.74
N SER A 88 -9.90 -2.70 -7.24
CA SER A 88 -9.05 -2.86 -6.06
C SER A 88 -7.66 -3.31 -6.46
N VAL A 89 -6.64 -2.75 -5.83
CA VAL A 89 -5.23 -3.16 -6.02
C VAL A 89 -4.63 -3.52 -4.68
N GLU A 90 -3.75 -4.50 -4.69
CA GLU A 90 -2.93 -4.90 -3.55
C GLU A 90 -1.61 -4.16 -3.60
N VAL A 91 -1.21 -3.61 -2.47
CA VAL A 91 -0.07 -2.72 -2.36
C VAL A 91 0.83 -3.19 -1.24
N ASP A 92 1.98 -3.74 -1.62
CA ASP A 92 3.05 -4.07 -0.69
C ASP A 92 3.84 -2.80 -0.42
N VAL A 93 3.78 -2.31 0.82
CA VAL A 93 4.47 -1.10 1.26
C VAL A 93 5.59 -1.51 2.21
N ARG A 94 6.81 -1.05 1.90
CA ARG A 94 7.95 -1.15 2.81
C ARG A 94 8.38 0.24 3.27
N ILE A 95 8.50 0.43 4.57
CA ILE A 95 8.94 1.69 5.18
C ILE A 95 10.30 1.53 5.87
N ASP A 96 11.01 2.65 6.04
CA ASP A 96 12.20 2.75 6.88
C ASP A 96 11.84 3.08 8.34
N GLU A 97 12.87 3.15 9.20
CA GLU A 97 12.74 3.54 10.62
C GLU A 97 12.14 4.94 10.83
N GLN A 98 12.11 5.78 9.78
CA GLN A 98 11.53 7.13 9.79
C GLN A 98 10.07 7.15 9.29
N GLY A 99 9.52 5.99 8.92
CA GLY A 99 8.18 5.86 8.36
C GLY A 99 8.08 6.36 6.91
N LYS A 100 9.18 6.38 6.17
CA LYS A 100 9.24 6.74 4.76
C LYS A 100 9.24 5.50 3.88
N ILE A 101 8.58 5.60 2.72
CA ILE A 101 8.41 4.49 1.78
C ILE A 101 9.74 4.23 1.07
N VAL A 102 10.34 3.08 1.35
CA VAL A 102 11.55 2.60 0.67
C VAL A 102 11.18 1.93 -0.64
N ASP A 103 10.09 1.16 -0.61
CA ASP A 103 9.62 0.37 -1.74
C ASP A 103 8.10 0.25 -1.71
N ALA A 104 7.48 0.22 -2.89
CA ALA A 104 6.05 0.04 -3.05
C ALA A 104 5.76 -0.78 -4.31
N GLY A 105 5.21 -1.98 -4.12
CA GLY A 105 4.79 -2.87 -5.19
C GLY A 105 3.28 -2.86 -5.33
N PHE A 106 2.76 -2.70 -6.55
CA PHE A 106 1.33 -2.74 -6.83
C PHE A 106 0.98 -3.99 -7.63
N GLY A 107 0.15 -4.86 -7.03
CA GLY A 107 -0.44 -6.03 -7.65
C GLY A 107 -1.93 -5.81 -7.97
N LEU A 108 -2.38 -6.32 -9.11
CA LEU A 108 -3.81 -6.42 -9.38
C LEU A 108 -4.40 -7.57 -8.58
N VAL A 109 -5.49 -7.31 -7.85
CA VAL A 109 -6.29 -8.38 -7.25
C VAL A 109 -7.19 -8.91 -8.35
N GLU A 110 -6.89 -10.09 -8.90
CA GLU A 110 -7.84 -10.80 -9.75
C GLU A 110 -9.05 -11.20 -8.91
N ALA A 111 -10.18 -10.53 -9.13
CA ALA A 111 -11.46 -10.98 -8.61
C ALA A 111 -11.86 -12.28 -9.33
N LEU A 112 -11.61 -13.42 -8.69
CA LEU A 112 -12.12 -14.74 -9.08
C LEU A 112 -13.63 -14.83 -8.82
#